data_AF-A0A8S9XTW1-F1
#
_entry.id   AF-A0A8S9XTW1-F1
#
_cell.length_a   1.000
_cell.length_b   1.000
_cell.length_c   1.000
_cell.angle_alpha   90.00
_cell.angle_beta   90.00
_cell.angle_gamma   90.00
#
_symmetry.space_group_name_H-M   'P 1'
#
loop_
_entity.id
_entity.type
_entity.pdbx_description
1 polymer ?
#
loop_
_entity_poly.entity_id
_entity_poly.type
_entity_poly.pdbx_seq_one_letter_code
_entity_poly.pdbx_strand_id
1 'polypeptide(L)'
;MVHKIGLFLAFLAVIDGTLGGGGADKTHDPKYKQLLDRALVKANAVVVPVSITKVFETPVASSNSVNLRIKFIGYAKGQYKSGVKEYCEITFEVDSSENVTQVEASRCGSE
;
A
#
# COMPACT_ATOMS: atom_id res chain seq x y z
N MET A 1 2.81 -4.85 58.55
CA MET A 1 1.69 -5.17 57.63
C MET A 1 2.10 -4.70 56.24
N VAL A 2 2.14 -5.62 55.29
CA VAL A 2 2.99 -5.59 54.08
C VAL A 2 2.32 -4.81 52.94
N HIS A 3 3.07 -3.90 52.31
CA HIS A 3 2.74 -3.24 51.05
C HIS A 3 2.50 -4.29 49.96
N LYS A 4 1.34 -4.24 49.27
CA LYS A 4 1.13 -4.96 48.02
C LYS A 4 0.73 -4.00 46.92
N ILE A 5 1.65 -3.92 45.97
CA ILE A 5 1.61 -3.23 44.68
C ILE A 5 0.36 -3.68 43.93
N GLY A 6 -0.48 -2.71 43.57
CA GLY A 6 -1.61 -2.89 42.68
C GLY A 6 -1.11 -3.19 41.28
N LEU A 7 -1.33 -4.43 40.86
CA LEU A 7 -1.00 -5.03 39.58
C LEU A 7 -1.66 -4.23 38.43
N PHE A 8 -0.84 -3.64 37.57
CA PHE A 8 -1.25 -3.10 36.28
C PHE A 8 -1.68 -4.27 35.39
N LEU A 9 -2.98 -4.48 35.24
CA LEU A 9 -3.51 -5.40 34.24
C LEU A 9 -3.46 -4.70 32.88
N ALA A 10 -2.40 -5.00 32.14
CA ALA A 10 -2.32 -4.79 30.71
C ALA A 10 -3.41 -5.64 30.04
N PHE A 11 -4.50 -5.00 29.62
CA PHE A 11 -5.41 -5.61 28.67
C PHE A 11 -4.69 -5.66 27.32
N LEU A 12 -4.14 -6.83 27.02
CA LEU A 12 -3.85 -7.28 25.66
C LEU A 12 -5.15 -7.11 24.86
N ALA A 13 -5.20 -6.07 24.03
CA ALA A 13 -6.15 -6.00 22.95
C ALA A 13 -5.84 -7.20 22.04
N VAL A 14 -6.63 -8.26 22.18
CA VAL A 14 -6.85 -9.23 21.13
C VAL A 14 -7.44 -8.42 19.98
N ILE A 15 -6.59 -8.02 19.03
CA ILE A 15 -7.05 -7.51 17.74
C ILE A 15 -7.58 -8.74 17.02
N ASP A 16 -8.84 -9.02 17.29
CA ASP A 16 -9.66 -9.92 16.52
C ASP A 16 -9.56 -9.50 15.05
N GLY A 17 -9.05 -10.42 14.24
CA GLY A 17 -8.79 -10.23 12.84
C GLY A 17 -10.09 -10.04 12.06
N THR A 18 -10.62 -8.82 12.08
CA THR A 18 -11.55 -8.35 11.06
C THR A 18 -10.75 -7.81 9.88
N LEU A 19 -10.13 -8.76 9.17
CA LEU A 19 -9.85 -8.65 7.76
C LEU A 19 -11.17 -8.34 7.04
N GLY A 20 -11.23 -7.21 6.31
CA GLY A 20 -12.32 -6.94 5.38
C GLY A 20 -13.30 -5.85 5.81
N GLY A 21 -12.80 -4.65 6.10
CA GLY A 21 -13.65 -3.46 6.04
C GLY A 21 -14.02 -3.19 4.59
N GLY A 22 -15.32 -3.24 4.27
CA GLY A 22 -15.90 -2.82 3.00
C GLY A 22 -15.68 -1.32 2.76
N GLY A 23 -14.46 -0.96 2.41
CA GLY A 23 -14.11 0.38 1.94
C GLY A 23 -14.69 0.59 0.55
N ALA A 24 -15.19 1.79 0.29
CA ALA A 24 -15.55 2.22 -1.05
C ALA A 24 -14.44 1.81 -2.04
N ASP A 25 -14.84 1.44 -3.26
CA ASP A 25 -13.88 1.06 -4.29
C ASP A 25 -12.94 2.23 -4.60
N LYS A 26 -11.73 2.15 -4.06
CA LYS A 26 -10.66 3.15 -4.20
C LYS A 26 -9.92 3.05 -5.53
N THR A 27 -10.21 2.06 -6.37
CA THR A 27 -9.46 1.82 -7.61
C THR A 27 -9.64 2.94 -8.64
N HIS A 28 -10.74 3.68 -8.56
CA HIS A 28 -11.10 4.78 -9.46
C HIS A 28 -10.77 6.17 -8.91
N ASP A 29 -10.26 6.27 -7.67
CA ASP A 29 -9.89 7.56 -7.08
C ASP A 29 -8.58 8.06 -7.73
N PRO A 30 -8.59 9.26 -8.36
CA PRO A 30 -7.42 9.80 -9.07
C PRO A 30 -6.20 10.00 -8.16
N LYS A 31 -6.40 10.14 -6.85
CA LYS A 31 -5.31 10.24 -5.86
C LYS A 31 -4.37 9.04 -5.96
N TYR A 32 -4.90 7.82 -5.96
CA TYR A 32 -4.05 6.62 -5.95
C TYR A 32 -3.31 6.43 -7.27
N LYS A 33 -3.87 6.90 -8.38
CA LYS A 33 -3.15 6.92 -9.65
C LYS A 33 -1.94 7.84 -9.59
N GLN A 34 -2.09 9.05 -9.06
CA GLN A 34 -0.99 10.00 -8.92
C GLN A 34 0.10 9.48 -7.97
N LEU A 35 -0.29 8.89 -6.85
CA LEU A 35 0.64 8.30 -5.89
C LEU A 35 1.37 7.08 -6.47
N LEU A 36 0.66 6.22 -7.21
CA LEU A 36 1.26 5.11 -7.95
C LEU A 36 2.29 5.60 -8.97
N ASP A 37 1.94 6.60 -9.78
CA ASP A 37 2.85 7.16 -10.79
C ASP A 37 4.15 7.70 -10.14
N ARG A 38 4.03 8.41 -9.00
CA ARG A 38 5.19 8.89 -8.22
C ARG A 38 6.02 7.74 -7.65
N ALA A 39 5.39 6.72 -7.10
CA ALA A 39 6.07 5.55 -6.54
C ALA A 39 6.83 4.77 -7.63
N LEU A 40 6.25 4.59 -8.81
CA LEU A 40 6.90 3.93 -9.95
C LEU A 40 8.11 4.71 -10.47
N VAL A 41 8.02 6.04 -10.52
CA VAL A 41 9.18 6.89 -10.86
C VAL A 41 10.28 6.74 -9.82
N LYS A 42 9.94 6.82 -8.53
CA LYS A 42 10.91 6.67 -7.42
C LYS A 42 11.58 5.30 -7.40
N ALA A 43 10.84 4.25 -7.74
CA ALA A 43 11.34 2.88 -7.83
C ALA A 43 12.13 2.59 -9.13
N ASN A 44 12.26 3.55 -10.05
CA ASN A 44 12.76 3.32 -11.41
C ASN A 44 12.07 2.15 -12.12
N ALA A 45 10.77 1.98 -11.89
CA ALA A 45 10.03 0.81 -12.36
C ALA A 45 10.02 0.74 -13.90
N VAL A 46 10.10 -0.47 -14.43
CA VAL A 46 10.08 -0.76 -15.88
C VAL A 46 8.69 -1.08 -16.40
N VAL A 47 7.64 -0.74 -15.65
CA VAL A 47 6.23 -0.96 -16.02
C VAL A 47 5.50 0.37 -16.15
N VAL A 48 4.53 0.44 -17.04
CA VAL A 48 3.57 1.54 -17.20
C VAL A 48 2.21 1.05 -16.69
N PRO A 49 1.62 1.70 -15.66
CA PRO A 49 0.34 1.27 -15.10
C PRO A 49 -0.81 1.63 -16.04
N VAL A 50 -1.80 0.74 -16.14
CA VAL A 50 -3.00 0.91 -16.97
C VAL A 50 -4.22 1.12 -16.08
N SER A 51 -4.41 0.21 -15.12
CA SER A 51 -5.56 0.24 -14.22
C SER A 51 -5.17 -0.28 -12.84
N ILE A 52 -5.60 0.42 -11.80
CA ILE A 52 -5.51 -0.07 -10.43
C ILE A 52 -6.60 -1.12 -10.22
N THR A 53 -6.24 -2.26 -9.64
CA THR A 53 -7.20 -3.34 -9.35
C THR A 53 -7.49 -3.45 -7.87
N LYS A 54 -6.58 -3.00 -7.00
CA LYS A 54 -6.81 -2.96 -5.56
C LYS A 54 -5.89 -1.96 -4.87
N VAL A 55 -6.41 -1.31 -3.83
CA VAL A 55 -5.65 -0.44 -2.95
C VAL A 55 -5.82 -0.93 -1.52
N PHE A 56 -4.71 -1.09 -0.81
CA PHE A 56 -4.68 -1.35 0.62
C PHE A 56 -3.96 -0.19 1.29
N GLU A 57 -4.57 0.34 2.36
CA GLU A 57 -3.98 1.39 3.18
C GLU A 57 -3.76 0.85 4.58
N THR A 58 -2.58 1.10 5.14
CA THR A 58 -2.24 0.70 6.51
C THR A 58 -1.56 1.88 7.18
N PRO A 59 -2.19 2.50 8.19
CA PRO A 59 -1.55 3.56 8.96
C PRO A 59 -0.24 3.06 9.57
N VAL A 60 0.82 3.87 9.49
CA VAL A 60 2.11 3.53 10.10
C VAL A 60 2.08 4.00 11.56
N ALA A 61 2.15 3.04 12.49
CA ALA A 61 2.09 3.32 13.92
C ALA A 61 3.17 4.34 14.33
N SER A 62 2.76 5.35 15.10
CA SER A 62 3.64 6.43 15.60
C SER A 62 4.08 7.46 14.56
N SER A 63 3.44 7.52 13.39
CA SER A 63 3.67 8.55 12.38
C SER A 63 2.34 9.05 11.80
N ASN A 64 2.38 10.17 11.08
CA ASN A 64 1.25 10.64 10.25
C ASN A 64 1.31 10.07 8.81
N SER A 65 2.06 8.99 8.61
CA SER A 65 2.22 8.33 7.31
C SER A 65 1.26 7.15 7.15
N VAL A 66 1.01 6.79 5.90
CA VAL A 66 0.24 5.62 5.49
C VAL A 66 1.09 4.77 4.57
N ASN A 67 1.17 3.48 4.86
CA ASN A 67 1.69 2.48 3.94
C ASN A 67 0.61 2.09 2.94
N LEU A 68 0.88 2.33 1.66
CA LEU A 68 0.03 1.96 0.54
C LEU A 68 0.58 0.71 -0.12
N ARG A 69 -0.28 -0.28 -0.31
CA ARG A 69 -0.02 -1.43 -1.19
C ARG A 69 -1.02 -1.38 -2.32
N ILE A 70 -0.54 -1.14 -3.53
CA ILE A 70 -1.38 -0.99 -4.72
C ILE A 70 -1.12 -2.18 -5.66
N LYS A 71 -2.19 -2.86 -6.03
CA LYS A 71 -2.22 -3.84 -7.12
C LYS A 71 -2.73 -3.17 -8.37
N PHE A 72 -2.07 -3.40 -9.50
CA PHE A 72 -2.42 -2.79 -10.77
C PHE A 72 -2.05 -3.70 -11.94
N ILE A 73 -2.71 -3.49 -13.07
CA ILE A 73 -2.34 -4.09 -14.35
C ILE A 73 -1.51 -3.06 -15.12
N GLY A 74 -0.43 -3.52 -15.75
CA GLY A 74 0.47 -2.66 -16.52
C GLY A 74 1.06 -3.35 -17.75
N TYR A 75 1.89 -2.61 -18.47
CA TYR A 75 2.74 -3.14 -19.55
C TYR A 75 4.19 -2.82 -19.24
N ALA A 76 5.12 -3.73 -19.55
CA ALA A 76 6.53 -3.39 -19.55
C ALA A 76 6.80 -2.17 -20.47
N LYS A 77 7.69 -1.27 -20.05
CA LYS A 77 8.08 -0.07 -20.81
C LYS A 77 8.57 -0.50 -22.20
N GLY A 78 8.05 0.16 -23.23
CA GLY A 78 8.34 -0.18 -24.63
C GLY A 78 7.54 -1.37 -25.19
N GLN A 79 6.84 -2.15 -24.36
CA GLN A 79 6.06 -3.33 -24.76
C GLN A 79 4.55 -3.05 -24.85
N TYR A 80 4.13 -1.79 -24.89
CA TYR A 80 2.69 -1.43 -24.96
C TYR A 80 1.98 -2.04 -26.18
N LYS A 81 2.70 -2.31 -27.27
CA LYS A 81 2.18 -2.94 -28.49
C LYS A 81 2.17 -4.47 -28.45
N SER A 82 2.85 -5.09 -27.48
CA SER A 82 2.92 -6.56 -27.37
C SER A 82 1.59 -7.18 -26.93
N GLY A 83 0.72 -6.38 -26.28
CA GLY A 83 -0.51 -6.87 -25.65
C GLY A 83 -0.28 -7.69 -24.37
N VAL A 84 0.98 -7.93 -23.98
CA VAL A 84 1.33 -8.69 -22.77
C VAL A 84 1.11 -7.82 -21.55
N LYS A 85 0.03 -8.10 -20.83
CA LYS A 85 -0.30 -7.45 -19.56
C LYS A 85 0.45 -8.12 -18.44
N GLU A 86 0.99 -7.32 -17.52
CA GLU A 86 1.58 -7.79 -16.28
C GLU A 86 0.68 -7.42 -15.10
N TYR A 87 0.60 -8.32 -14.13
CA TYR A 87 -0.05 -8.07 -12.85
C TYR A 87 1.02 -7.67 -11.86
N CYS A 88 0.91 -6.43 -11.38
CA CYS A 88 1.91 -5.80 -10.56
C CYS A 88 1.37 -5.45 -9.18
N GLU A 89 2.29 -5.39 -8.24
CA GLU A 89 2.07 -4.97 -6.88
C GLU A 89 3.26 -4.12 -6.43
N ILE A 90 2.96 -2.97 -5.84
CA ILE A 90 3.95 -2.08 -5.24
C ILE A 90 3.50 -1.66 -3.84
N THR A 91 4.43 -1.64 -2.90
CA THR A 91 4.24 -1.18 -1.52
C THR A 91 5.15 0.02 -1.26
N PHE A 92 4.58 1.11 -0.77
CA PHE A 92 5.28 2.37 -0.54
C PHE A 92 4.61 3.18 0.56
N GLU A 93 5.40 4.01 1.25
CA GLU A 93 4.91 4.89 2.31
C GLU A 93 4.60 6.29 1.74
N VAL A 94 3.52 6.88 2.23
CA VAL A 94 3.09 8.24 1.90
C VAL A 94 2.94 9.05 3.18
N ASP A 95 3.55 10.24 3.24
CA ASP A 95 3.40 11.15 4.37
C ASP A 95 2.06 11.92 4.33
N SER A 96 1.81 12.73 5.37
CA SER A 96 0.59 13.56 5.46
C SER A 96 0.49 14.64 4.39
N SER A 97 1.56 14.91 3.64
CA SER A 97 1.59 15.85 2.51
C SER A 97 1.47 15.14 1.15
N GLU A 98 1.10 13.86 1.15
CA GLU A 98 0.96 13.02 -0.04
C GLU A 98 2.26 12.82 -0.84
N ASN A 99 3.41 12.91 -0.15
CA ASN A 99 4.70 12.58 -0.75
C ASN A 99 5.03 11.11 -0.54
N VAL A 100 5.52 10.45 -1.60
CA VAL A 100 6.06 9.09 -1.50
C VAL A 100 7.44 9.14 -0.84
N THR A 101 7.50 8.79 0.45
CA THR A 101 8.72 8.88 1.26
C THR A 101 9.66 7.72 0.99
N GLN A 102 9.15 6.51 0.84
CA GLN A 102 9.91 5.29 0.55
C GLN A 102 9.11 4.30 -0.30
N VAL A 103 9.82 3.46 -1.05
CA VAL A 103 9.23 2.29 -1.74
C VAL A 103 9.85 1.04 -1.10
N GLU A 104 9.01 0.19 -0.52
CA GLU A 104 9.45 -0.98 0.24
C GLU A 104 9.63 -2.21 -0.66
N ALA A 105 8.70 -2.42 -1.58
CA ALA A 105 8.69 -3.58 -2.47
C ALA A 105 7.96 -3.29 -3.76
N SER A 106 8.41 -3.89 -4.86
CA SER A 106 7.73 -3.88 -6.15
C SER A 106 7.93 -5.22 -6.85
N ARG A 107 6.86 -5.79 -7.39
CA ARG A 107 6.91 -7.03 -8.19
C ARG A 107 5.86 -7.02 -9.28
N CYS A 108 6.20 -7.61 -10.42
CA CYS A 108 5.31 -7.84 -11.54
C CYS A 108 5.47 -9.29 -12.01
N GLY A 109 4.39 -9.90 -12.46
CA GLY A 109 4.41 -11.24 -13.00
C GLY A 109 3.19 -11.55 -13.86
N SER A 110 3.29 -12.65 -14.59
CA SER A 110 2.17 -13.28 -15.27
C SER A 110 1.29 -14.00 -14.24
N GLU A 111 -0.04 -14.00 -14.42
CA GLU A 111 -0.95 -14.89 -13.67
C GLU A 111 -0.70 -16.37 -13.99
#